data_AF-A0A7C5LCW8-F1
#
_entry.id   AF-A0A7C5LCW8-F1
#
_cell.length_a   1.000
_cell.length_b   1.000
_cell.length_c   1.000
_cell.angle_alpha   90.00
_cell.angle_beta   90.00
_cell.angle_gamma   90.00
#
_symmetry.space_group_name_H-M   'P 1'
#
loop_
_entity.id
_entity.type
_entity.pdbx_description
1 polymer ?
#
loop_
_entity_poly.entity_id
_entity_poly.type
_entity_poly.pdbx_seq_one_letter_code
_entity_poly.pdbx_strand_id
1 'polypeptide(L)'
;MRINKSPRKLCPIRSLLRSSLSLIFILIFLLISASAEECTTAVISGKATIDGRPILWKNRDVDDQNNKLVFLNDGPYRAIGLTDTSSTLSVWMGVNEKGLAIENSNSEDLGSSGAENGTFLRYALLHCVTVDEFEALLLQTNVSGRQTRANYGVIDALGNAAIFEVGSNSYTKFDANDPAVAPYGFIIRTNFAFTGNGTGAGYIRYDRAVELLTPQAINKSISHQVILRTLARDLNNGVIDPYPLPYEGSQDGLPPGYIRTNNSINRYLTRSCAVFHGVLPGENPLLTTMWVILGEPVCSVAVPVWVMAGSLPLELSGSTTAPFCDAAIAKKNYCYSLSSYPQYINTYRIDDGEGGGIFSFILPTEDWTLNRAASALAQWRSSWPSAQTVSEVQNAISQQAYWCLVSSSPANENLSAPRNFTCIIFKQRDFNFGSSGVSHSLHLLRWRPPLQGQVASYRIYDVTSGQRILLAEVPSSQLSFFRQVSDPNQNYVYTVLAVDAAEQEGCPAVAQSKLSRTLRNLVPDKPRFMFVNFPQLAEIYTGIDLKRLILFLR
;
A
#
# COMPACT_ATOMS: atom_id res chain seq x y z
N MET A 1 -46.86 -10.46 74.26
CA MET A 1 -45.49 -10.30 73.72
C MET A 1 -45.49 -9.18 72.68
N ARG A 2 -45.00 -7.98 73.04
CA ARG A 2 -44.70 -6.90 72.08
C ARG A 2 -43.22 -7.01 71.71
N ILE A 3 -42.89 -7.13 70.43
CA ILE A 3 -41.51 -7.02 69.94
C ILE A 3 -41.42 -5.80 69.03
N ASN A 4 -40.65 -4.83 69.50
CA ASN A 4 -40.20 -3.64 68.78
C ASN A 4 -39.29 -4.05 67.60
N LYS A 5 -39.49 -3.47 66.41
CA LYS A 5 -38.48 -3.49 65.34
C LYS A 5 -38.19 -2.06 64.90
N SER A 6 -36.92 -1.65 65.06
CA SER A 6 -36.36 -0.40 64.56
C SER A 6 -36.19 -0.42 63.04
N PRO A 7 -36.14 0.75 62.36
CA PRO A 7 -35.91 0.82 60.92
C PRO A 7 -34.41 0.66 60.61
N ARG A 8 -34.05 -0.24 59.69
CA ARG A 8 -32.69 -0.34 59.13
C ARG A 8 -32.50 0.75 58.08
N LYS A 9 -31.55 1.66 58.32
CA LYS A 9 -31.04 2.63 57.34
C LYS A 9 -30.38 1.86 56.18
N LEU A 10 -30.84 2.12 54.95
CA LEU A 10 -30.17 1.65 53.73
C LEU A 10 -28.87 2.44 53.52
N CYS A 11 -27.78 1.71 53.31
CA CYS A 11 -26.42 2.20 53.17
C CYS A 11 -26.24 2.97 51.83
N PRO A 12 -25.65 4.19 51.82
CA PRO A 12 -25.52 5.03 50.61
C PRO A 12 -24.53 4.47 49.56
N ILE A 13 -23.78 3.42 49.89
CA ILE A 13 -22.72 2.86 49.05
C ILE A 13 -23.27 2.21 47.76
N ARG A 14 -24.50 1.68 47.76
CA ARG A 14 -25.10 1.06 46.56
C ARG A 14 -25.55 2.06 45.49
N SER A 15 -25.81 3.32 45.86
CA SER A 15 -26.17 4.40 44.91
C SER A 15 -24.94 4.99 44.22
N LEU A 16 -23.83 5.11 44.96
CA LEU A 16 -22.54 5.58 44.43
C LEU A 16 -21.93 4.58 43.42
N LEU A 17 -22.00 3.28 43.69
CA LEU A 17 -21.50 2.22 42.78
C LEU A 17 -22.26 2.13 41.45
N ARG A 18 -23.57 2.38 41.43
CA ARG A 18 -24.34 2.42 40.17
C ARG A 18 -24.01 3.64 39.33
N SER A 19 -23.76 4.79 39.98
CA SER A 19 -23.44 6.04 39.31
C SER A 19 -22.04 6.04 38.70
N SER A 20 -21.07 5.39 39.35
CA SER A 20 -19.71 5.25 38.83
C SER A 20 -19.59 4.22 37.69
N LEU A 21 -20.36 3.13 37.72
CA LEU A 21 -20.42 2.18 36.60
C LEU A 21 -21.04 2.80 35.34
N SER A 22 -22.08 3.63 35.47
CA SER A 22 -22.66 4.37 34.33
C SER A 22 -21.69 5.41 33.77
N LEU A 23 -20.92 6.10 34.61
CA LEU A 23 -19.91 7.05 34.16
C LEU A 23 -18.76 6.36 33.40
N ILE A 24 -18.31 5.19 33.88
CA ILE A 24 -17.29 4.38 33.21
C ILE A 24 -17.81 3.86 31.87
N PHE A 25 -19.07 3.44 31.78
CA PHE A 25 -19.68 3.04 30.51
C PHE A 25 -19.76 4.20 29.50
N ILE A 26 -20.13 5.40 29.96
CA ILE A 26 -20.16 6.62 29.11
C ILE A 26 -18.74 7.02 28.68
N LEU A 27 -17.75 6.92 29.58
CA LEU A 27 -16.35 7.22 29.26
C LEU A 27 -15.76 6.19 28.27
N ILE A 28 -16.11 4.91 28.40
CA ILE A 28 -15.73 3.85 27.46
C ILE A 28 -16.44 4.07 26.11
N PHE A 29 -17.70 4.51 26.10
CA PHE A 29 -18.43 4.84 24.87
C PHE A 29 -17.87 6.09 24.17
N LEU A 30 -17.39 7.08 24.94
CA LEU A 30 -16.69 8.27 24.42
C LEU A 30 -15.26 7.98 23.95
N LEU A 31 -14.62 6.91 24.45
CA LEU A 31 -13.29 6.46 24.03
C LEU A 31 -13.32 5.55 22.80
N ILE A 32 -14.49 5.07 22.37
CA ILE A 32 -14.67 4.53 21.03
C ILE A 32 -14.75 5.73 20.09
N SER A 33 -13.59 6.32 19.78
CA SER A 33 -13.47 7.10 18.55
C SER A 33 -13.82 6.15 17.42
N ALA A 34 -15.01 6.32 16.84
CA ALA A 34 -15.31 5.69 15.57
C ALA A 34 -14.19 6.11 14.62
N SER A 35 -13.40 5.15 14.15
CA SER A 35 -12.38 5.38 13.13
C SER A 35 -13.06 6.08 11.95
N ALA A 36 -12.79 7.37 11.78
CA ALA A 36 -13.39 8.16 10.71
C ALA A 36 -12.68 7.78 9.39
N GLU A 37 -13.36 7.00 8.54
CA GLU A 37 -12.91 6.75 7.17
C GLU A 37 -13.18 8.01 6.33
N GLU A 38 -12.14 8.65 5.79
CA GLU A 38 -12.21 9.97 5.13
C GLU A 38 -11.88 9.96 3.62
N CYS A 39 -12.39 8.98 2.87
CA CYS A 39 -11.98 8.71 1.48
C CYS A 39 -12.30 9.81 0.44
N THR A 40 -11.55 9.79 -0.68
CA THR A 40 -11.83 10.55 -1.92
C THR A 40 -12.03 9.58 -3.08
N THR A 41 -13.10 9.72 -3.85
CA THR A 41 -13.49 8.74 -4.87
C THR A 41 -14.01 9.41 -6.13
N ALA A 42 -13.85 8.75 -7.27
CA ALA A 42 -14.43 9.21 -8.53
C ALA A 42 -14.85 8.05 -9.43
N VAL A 43 -15.97 8.24 -10.12
CA VAL A 43 -16.45 7.41 -11.22
C VAL A 43 -16.33 8.22 -12.51
N ILE A 44 -15.67 7.65 -13.52
CA ILE A 44 -15.37 8.33 -14.77
C ILE A 44 -15.90 7.48 -15.93
N SER A 45 -16.80 8.06 -16.70
CA SER A 45 -17.34 7.48 -17.92
C SER A 45 -16.24 7.30 -18.97
N GLY A 46 -16.32 6.22 -19.75
CA GLY A 46 -15.50 6.01 -20.93
C GLY A 46 -15.59 7.16 -21.95
N LYS A 47 -16.65 7.98 -21.92
CA LYS A 47 -16.79 9.17 -22.79
C LYS A 47 -15.75 10.27 -22.50
N ALA A 48 -15.23 10.31 -21.27
CA ALA A 48 -14.26 11.30 -20.81
C ALA A 48 -12.83 10.76 -20.77
N THR A 49 -12.64 9.45 -20.90
CA THR A 49 -11.31 8.82 -20.87
C THR A 49 -10.67 8.75 -22.25
N ILE A 50 -9.34 8.72 -22.25
CA ILE A 50 -8.52 8.76 -23.48
C ILE A 50 -8.71 7.51 -24.36
N ASP A 51 -9.14 6.40 -23.78
CA ASP A 51 -9.23 5.11 -24.46
C ASP A 51 -10.64 4.50 -24.47
N GLY A 52 -11.65 5.27 -24.04
CA GLY A 52 -13.05 4.85 -24.05
C GLY A 52 -13.45 3.94 -22.89
N ARG A 53 -12.54 3.57 -21.98
CA ARG A 53 -12.82 2.63 -20.88
C ARG A 53 -13.22 3.37 -19.61
N PRO A 54 -14.22 2.90 -18.84
CA PRO A 54 -14.59 3.54 -17.59
C PRO A 54 -13.46 3.39 -16.56
N ILE A 55 -13.32 4.39 -15.69
CA ILE A 55 -12.35 4.38 -14.59
C ILE A 55 -13.10 4.58 -13.27
N LEU A 56 -12.73 3.79 -12.27
CA LEU A 56 -13.16 3.95 -10.88
C LEU A 56 -11.92 4.20 -10.02
N TRP A 57 -11.97 5.17 -9.12
CA TRP A 57 -10.86 5.53 -8.25
C TRP A 57 -11.30 5.73 -6.81
N LYS A 58 -10.45 5.28 -5.87
CA LYS A 58 -10.55 5.57 -4.44
C LYS A 58 -9.17 5.79 -3.84
N ASN A 59 -8.96 6.93 -3.18
CA ASN A 59 -7.98 7.07 -2.10
C ASN A 59 -8.64 6.69 -0.78
N ARG A 60 -8.08 5.71 -0.07
CA ARG A 60 -8.59 5.25 1.22
C ARG A 60 -7.87 5.91 2.37
N ASP A 61 -8.60 6.75 3.09
CA ASP A 61 -8.11 7.47 4.26
C ASP A 61 -8.65 6.81 5.54
N VAL A 62 -7.74 6.24 6.34
CA VAL A 62 -8.10 5.51 7.56
C VAL A 62 -6.94 5.51 8.57
N ASP A 63 -7.25 5.28 9.83
CA ASP A 63 -6.24 5.15 10.89
C ASP A 63 -5.42 3.85 10.77
N ASP A 64 -6.05 2.72 10.41
CA ASP A 64 -5.34 1.45 10.24
C ASP A 64 -4.39 1.48 9.04
N GLN A 65 -3.10 1.48 9.35
CA GLN A 65 -2.05 1.57 8.36
C GLN A 65 -1.94 0.30 7.50
N ASN A 66 -2.39 -0.86 7.99
CA ASN A 66 -2.10 -2.14 7.38
C ASN A 66 -3.23 -2.54 6.42
N ASN A 67 -2.97 -2.41 5.13
CA ASN A 67 -3.90 -2.74 4.05
C ASN A 67 -3.30 -3.87 3.21
N LYS A 68 -4.14 -4.80 2.76
CA LYS A 68 -3.73 -5.92 1.89
C LYS A 68 -4.81 -6.29 0.88
N LEU A 69 -4.41 -7.04 -0.13
CA LEU A 69 -5.35 -7.66 -1.05
C LEU A 69 -5.77 -9.05 -0.58
N VAL A 70 -7.02 -9.41 -0.85
CA VAL A 70 -7.59 -10.73 -0.64
C VAL A 70 -8.22 -11.25 -1.94
N PHE A 71 -8.04 -12.54 -2.20
CA PHE A 71 -8.71 -13.23 -3.29
C PHE A 71 -9.95 -13.91 -2.72
N LEU A 72 -11.12 -13.57 -3.26
CA LEU A 72 -12.42 -14.05 -2.82
C LEU A 72 -12.92 -15.08 -3.82
N ASN A 73 -13.35 -16.24 -3.32
CA ASN A 73 -13.81 -17.37 -4.13
C ASN A 73 -14.91 -18.18 -3.44
N ASP A 74 -15.56 -17.60 -2.44
CA ASP A 74 -16.60 -18.21 -1.61
C ASP A 74 -18.03 -17.82 -2.03
N GLY A 75 -18.17 -17.09 -3.15
CA GLY A 75 -19.45 -16.77 -3.78
C GLY A 75 -19.52 -17.27 -5.24
N PRO A 76 -20.62 -16.96 -5.97
CA PRO A 76 -20.77 -17.39 -7.35
C PRO A 76 -19.77 -16.75 -8.32
N TYR A 77 -19.21 -15.58 -7.96
CA TYR A 77 -18.13 -14.93 -8.71
C TYR A 77 -16.86 -14.83 -7.87
N ARG A 78 -15.71 -15.00 -8.54
CA ARG A 78 -14.39 -14.71 -7.98
C ARG A 78 -14.12 -13.22 -7.99
N ALA A 79 -13.41 -12.71 -7.00
CA ALA A 79 -13.07 -11.30 -6.92
C ALA A 79 -11.71 -11.06 -6.24
N ILE A 80 -11.16 -9.87 -6.48
CA ILE A 80 -10.06 -9.30 -5.70
C ILE A 80 -10.63 -8.12 -4.92
N GLY A 81 -10.34 -8.08 -3.62
CA GLY A 81 -10.74 -6.97 -2.76
C GLY A 81 -9.57 -6.44 -1.93
N LEU A 82 -9.63 -5.17 -1.56
CA LEU A 82 -8.73 -4.57 -0.58
C LEU A 82 -9.39 -4.60 0.80
N THR A 83 -8.65 -5.08 1.80
CA THR A 83 -9.08 -5.13 3.20
C THR A 83 -7.99 -4.61 4.15
N ASP A 84 -8.37 -4.37 5.40
CA ASP A 84 -7.43 -4.27 6.51
C ASP A 84 -6.91 -5.65 6.94
N THR A 85 -5.95 -5.68 7.86
CA THR A 85 -5.38 -6.96 8.34
C THR A 85 -6.23 -7.69 9.37
N SER A 86 -7.27 -7.04 9.91
CA SER A 86 -8.07 -7.55 11.02
C SER A 86 -9.17 -8.52 10.58
N SER A 87 -9.68 -8.39 9.36
CA SER A 87 -10.74 -9.25 8.82
C SER A 87 -10.72 -9.33 7.31
N THR A 88 -11.08 -10.50 6.76
CA THR A 88 -11.34 -10.67 5.31
C THR A 88 -12.84 -10.68 4.97
N LEU A 89 -13.70 -10.51 5.99
CA LEU A 89 -15.15 -10.46 5.84
C LEU A 89 -15.65 -9.10 5.31
N SER A 90 -14.83 -8.06 5.44
CA SER A 90 -15.10 -6.73 4.90
C SER A 90 -14.09 -6.42 3.81
N VAL A 91 -14.53 -5.77 2.73
CA VAL A 91 -13.63 -5.18 1.74
C VAL A 91 -14.05 -3.74 1.44
N TRP A 92 -13.07 -2.90 1.13
CA TRP A 92 -13.26 -1.45 1.02
C TRP A 92 -13.24 -0.94 -0.43
N MET A 93 -12.91 -1.82 -1.36
CA MET A 93 -12.96 -1.66 -2.81
C MET A 93 -12.53 -2.98 -3.46
N GLY A 94 -12.93 -3.24 -4.71
CA GLY A 94 -12.50 -4.44 -5.43
C GLY A 94 -13.07 -4.56 -6.83
N VAL A 95 -12.73 -5.66 -7.49
CA VAL A 95 -13.21 -6.03 -8.82
C VAL A 95 -13.46 -7.54 -8.91
N ASN A 96 -14.50 -7.95 -9.62
CA ASN A 96 -14.84 -9.35 -9.82
C ASN A 96 -14.51 -9.86 -11.23
N GLU A 97 -14.64 -11.16 -11.43
CA GLU A 97 -14.33 -11.81 -12.72
C GLU A 97 -15.27 -11.44 -13.87
N LYS A 98 -16.36 -10.72 -13.56
CA LYS A 98 -17.32 -10.19 -14.54
C LYS A 98 -17.03 -8.74 -14.92
N GLY A 99 -15.98 -8.15 -14.37
CA GLY A 99 -15.57 -6.78 -14.68
C GLY A 99 -16.37 -5.72 -13.92
N LEU A 100 -17.21 -6.12 -12.95
CA LEU A 100 -17.79 -5.20 -12.00
C LEU A 100 -16.69 -4.76 -11.02
N ALA A 101 -16.41 -3.46 -10.97
CA ALA A 101 -15.59 -2.87 -9.93
C ALA A 101 -16.43 -1.95 -9.06
N ILE A 102 -16.19 -1.99 -7.75
CA ILE A 102 -16.94 -1.24 -6.75
C ILE A 102 -16.01 -0.73 -5.64
N GLU A 103 -16.29 0.48 -5.18
CA GLU A 103 -15.64 1.14 -4.06
C GLU A 103 -16.70 1.86 -3.21
N ASN A 104 -16.30 2.41 -2.06
CA ASN A 104 -17.18 3.27 -1.27
C ASN A 104 -16.44 4.45 -0.62
N SER A 105 -17.14 5.54 -0.36
CA SER A 105 -16.76 6.53 0.67
C SER A 105 -17.87 6.63 1.73
N ASN A 106 -17.48 6.70 3.00
CA ASN A 106 -18.44 6.85 4.10
C ASN A 106 -19.05 8.24 4.08
N SER A 107 -20.38 8.35 4.21
CA SER A 107 -21.09 9.63 4.20
C SER A 107 -21.92 9.79 5.47
N GLU A 108 -21.50 10.68 6.38
CA GLU A 108 -22.15 10.81 7.69
C GLU A 108 -23.48 11.58 7.62
N ASP A 109 -23.66 12.37 6.58
CA ASP A 109 -24.82 13.21 6.28
C ASP A 109 -25.99 12.46 5.62
N LEU A 110 -25.83 11.18 5.32
CA LEU A 110 -26.91 10.27 4.87
C LEU A 110 -27.66 9.61 6.05
N GLY A 111 -27.39 10.05 7.28
CA GLY A 111 -28.09 9.62 8.50
C GLY A 111 -27.30 8.64 9.36
N SER A 112 -28.01 7.99 10.30
CA SER A 112 -27.43 7.03 11.24
C SER A 112 -27.58 5.60 10.72
N SER A 113 -26.46 4.93 10.44
CA SER A 113 -26.46 3.48 10.18
C SER A 113 -25.08 2.88 10.52
N GLY A 114 -25.05 1.58 10.82
CA GLY A 114 -23.90 0.85 11.37
C GLY A 114 -22.68 0.64 10.45
N ALA A 115 -21.88 -0.39 10.78
CA ALA A 115 -20.55 -0.64 10.22
C ALA A 115 -20.51 -1.66 9.06
N GLU A 116 -21.61 -1.83 8.31
CA GLU A 116 -21.75 -2.91 7.32
C GLU A 116 -21.31 -2.53 5.90
N ASN A 117 -20.74 -1.34 5.69
CA ASN A 117 -20.31 -0.89 4.35
C ASN A 117 -19.42 -1.93 3.65
N GLY A 118 -18.44 -2.49 4.37
CA GLY A 118 -17.47 -3.41 3.81
C GLY A 118 -18.00 -4.83 3.57
N THR A 119 -18.92 -5.34 4.40
CA THR A 119 -19.56 -6.65 4.19
C THR A 119 -20.56 -6.59 3.04
N PHE A 120 -21.29 -5.47 2.90
CA PHE A 120 -22.21 -5.24 1.78
C PHE A 120 -21.45 -5.13 0.45
N LEU A 121 -20.34 -4.38 0.40
CA LEU A 121 -19.49 -4.28 -0.78
C LEU A 121 -18.93 -5.64 -1.19
N ARG A 122 -18.46 -6.44 -0.22
CA ARG A 122 -18.01 -7.81 -0.46
C ARG A 122 -19.11 -8.68 -1.06
N TYR A 123 -20.33 -8.58 -0.53
CA TYR A 123 -21.47 -9.33 -1.06
C TYR A 123 -21.76 -8.95 -2.52
N ALA A 124 -21.76 -7.65 -2.85
CA ALA A 124 -21.95 -7.16 -4.21
C ALA A 124 -20.88 -7.68 -5.17
N LEU A 125 -19.59 -7.64 -4.78
CA LEU A 125 -18.50 -8.20 -5.59
C LEU A 125 -18.72 -9.68 -5.92
N LEU A 126 -19.23 -10.46 -4.97
CA LEU A 126 -19.43 -11.89 -5.12
C LEU A 126 -20.70 -12.25 -5.90
N HIS A 127 -21.68 -11.34 -6.04
CA HIS A 127 -23.03 -11.67 -6.55
C HIS A 127 -23.54 -10.82 -7.71
N CYS A 128 -22.96 -9.65 -7.98
CA CYS A 128 -23.41 -8.75 -9.06
C CYS A 128 -22.47 -8.81 -10.27
N VAL A 129 -23.04 -8.67 -11.47
CA VAL A 129 -22.33 -8.62 -12.75
C VAL A 129 -22.23 -7.20 -13.30
N THR A 130 -23.28 -6.40 -13.11
CA THR A 130 -23.44 -5.07 -13.72
C THR A 130 -23.81 -4.01 -12.69
N VAL A 131 -23.68 -2.74 -13.08
CA VAL A 131 -24.18 -1.58 -12.32
C VAL A 131 -25.69 -1.72 -12.06
N ASP A 132 -26.46 -2.22 -13.02
CA ASP A 132 -27.90 -2.40 -12.87
C ASP A 132 -28.25 -3.54 -11.89
N GLU A 133 -27.46 -4.61 -11.85
CA GLU A 133 -27.63 -5.67 -10.85
C GLU A 133 -27.30 -5.17 -9.43
N PHE A 134 -26.31 -4.29 -9.29
CA PHE A 134 -26.04 -3.63 -8.01
C PHE A 134 -27.18 -2.70 -7.59
N GLU A 135 -27.76 -1.94 -8.53
CA GLU A 135 -28.96 -1.13 -8.27
C GLU A 135 -30.15 -1.99 -7.84
N ALA A 136 -30.36 -3.14 -8.48
CA ALA A 136 -31.39 -4.10 -8.09
C ALA A 136 -31.16 -4.65 -6.67
N LEU A 137 -29.91 -4.93 -6.28
CA LEU A 137 -29.55 -5.32 -4.92
C LEU A 137 -29.86 -4.21 -3.90
N LEU A 138 -29.57 -2.95 -4.23
CA LEU A 138 -29.95 -1.80 -3.39
C LEU A 138 -31.47 -1.69 -3.25
N LEU A 139 -32.23 -1.86 -4.34
CA LEU A 139 -33.69 -1.84 -4.31
C LEU A 139 -34.26 -2.97 -3.44
N GLN A 140 -33.75 -4.19 -3.59
CA GLN A 140 -34.16 -5.34 -2.80
C GLN A 140 -33.94 -5.12 -1.31
N THR A 141 -32.77 -4.57 -0.96
CA THR A 141 -32.37 -4.36 0.45
C THR A 141 -33.00 -3.12 1.09
N ASN A 142 -33.69 -2.27 0.31
CA ASN A 142 -34.52 -1.19 0.87
C ASN A 142 -35.65 -1.74 1.76
N VAL A 143 -36.11 -2.97 1.50
CA VAL A 143 -37.19 -3.60 2.26
C VAL A 143 -36.76 -3.94 3.68
N SER A 144 -35.61 -4.60 3.84
CA SER A 144 -35.06 -4.97 5.15
C SER A 144 -34.37 -3.79 5.86
N GLY A 145 -33.91 -2.81 5.08
CA GLY A 145 -32.97 -1.81 5.52
C GLY A 145 -31.54 -2.33 5.55
N ARG A 146 -30.59 -1.44 5.33
CA ARG A 146 -29.14 -1.66 5.43
C ARG A 146 -28.58 -0.90 6.62
N GLN A 147 -27.51 -1.44 7.19
CA GLN A 147 -26.65 -0.70 8.12
C GLN A 147 -25.48 -0.05 7.37
N THR A 148 -25.76 0.58 6.21
CA THR A 148 -24.79 1.24 5.34
C THR A 148 -25.15 2.71 5.15
N ARG A 149 -24.13 3.57 5.17
CA ARG A 149 -24.20 4.99 4.79
C ARG A 149 -22.96 5.29 3.97
N ALA A 150 -23.12 5.35 2.66
CA ALA A 150 -21.97 5.50 1.79
C ALA A 150 -22.37 5.99 0.41
N ASN A 151 -21.42 6.64 -0.23
CA ASN A 151 -21.39 6.77 -1.67
C ASN A 151 -20.71 5.52 -2.21
N TYR A 152 -21.38 4.75 -3.07
CA TYR A 152 -20.81 3.60 -3.76
C TYR A 152 -20.56 3.95 -5.22
N GLY A 153 -19.29 4.01 -5.63
CA GLY A 153 -18.92 4.10 -7.03
C GLY A 153 -18.84 2.71 -7.66
N VAL A 154 -19.45 2.53 -8.83
CA VAL A 154 -19.53 1.25 -9.54
C VAL A 154 -19.30 1.45 -11.03
N ILE A 155 -18.44 0.62 -11.62
CA ILE A 155 -18.27 0.49 -13.07
C ILE A 155 -18.43 -0.98 -13.48
N ASP A 156 -18.79 -1.24 -14.73
CA ASP A 156 -18.87 -2.60 -15.26
C ASP A 156 -18.30 -2.74 -16.68
N ALA A 157 -18.24 -3.99 -17.16
CA ALA A 157 -17.74 -4.33 -18.49
C ALA A 157 -18.68 -3.94 -19.65
N LEU A 158 -19.91 -3.47 -19.35
CA LEU A 158 -20.83 -2.92 -20.35
C LEU A 158 -20.61 -1.42 -20.56
N GLY A 159 -19.66 -0.81 -19.83
CA GLY A 159 -19.37 0.63 -19.91
C GLY A 159 -20.27 1.48 -19.01
N ASN A 160 -21.09 0.86 -18.15
CA ASN A 160 -21.86 1.60 -17.17
C ASN A 160 -20.91 2.14 -16.08
N ALA A 161 -21.21 3.33 -15.59
CA ALA A 161 -20.40 4.02 -14.60
C ALA A 161 -21.32 4.91 -13.76
N ALA A 162 -21.55 4.57 -12.49
CA ALA A 162 -22.46 5.33 -11.63
C ALA A 162 -21.96 5.45 -10.18
N ILE A 163 -22.39 6.52 -9.50
CA ILE A 163 -22.34 6.65 -8.05
C ILE A 163 -23.74 6.45 -7.48
N PHE A 164 -23.84 5.70 -6.39
CA PHE A 164 -25.05 5.56 -5.59
C PHE A 164 -24.84 6.19 -4.23
N GLU A 165 -25.63 7.20 -3.88
CA GLU A 165 -25.71 7.71 -2.51
C GLU A 165 -26.73 6.87 -1.75
N VAL A 166 -26.25 6.06 -0.81
CA VAL A 166 -27.04 4.99 -0.19
C VAL A 166 -27.22 5.26 1.30
N GLY A 167 -28.49 5.37 1.71
CA GLY A 167 -28.91 5.32 3.12
C GLY A 167 -29.52 3.97 3.48
N SER A 168 -30.15 3.88 4.65
CA SER A 168 -30.68 2.61 5.17
C SER A 168 -31.74 1.97 4.28
N ASN A 169 -32.74 2.72 3.82
CA ASN A 169 -33.88 2.18 3.07
C ASN A 169 -34.10 2.88 1.72
N SER A 170 -33.12 3.66 1.27
CA SER A 170 -33.18 4.43 0.03
C SER A 170 -31.81 4.54 -0.60
N TYR A 171 -31.79 4.88 -1.89
CA TYR A 171 -30.60 5.29 -2.61
C TYR A 171 -30.97 6.32 -3.67
N THR A 172 -29.98 7.10 -4.11
CA THR A 172 -30.07 7.94 -5.31
C THR A 172 -28.92 7.59 -6.25
N LYS A 173 -29.23 7.28 -7.51
CA LYS A 173 -28.25 6.98 -8.57
C LYS A 173 -27.84 8.27 -9.29
N PHE A 174 -26.55 8.41 -9.53
CA PHE A 174 -25.94 9.42 -10.37
C PHE A 174 -25.15 8.72 -11.47
N ASP A 175 -25.63 8.77 -12.70
CA ASP A 175 -24.99 8.10 -13.85
C ASP A 175 -23.94 9.03 -14.49
N ALA A 176 -22.68 8.59 -14.52
CA ALA A 176 -21.59 9.35 -15.14
C ALA A 176 -21.69 9.40 -16.67
N ASN A 177 -22.52 8.55 -17.29
CA ASN A 177 -22.81 8.58 -18.71
C ASN A 177 -23.90 9.58 -19.10
N ASP A 178 -24.70 10.08 -18.15
CA ASP A 178 -25.76 11.06 -18.39
C ASP A 178 -25.16 12.48 -18.38
N PRO A 179 -25.16 13.22 -19.52
CA PRO A 179 -24.61 14.57 -19.58
C PRO A 179 -25.39 15.59 -18.72
N ALA A 180 -26.64 15.31 -18.33
CA ALA A 180 -27.38 16.16 -17.39
C ALA A 180 -26.88 16.00 -15.94
N VAL A 181 -26.31 14.84 -15.61
CA VAL A 181 -25.77 14.52 -14.28
C VAL A 181 -24.26 14.78 -14.21
N ALA A 182 -23.52 14.36 -15.23
CA ALA A 182 -22.07 14.44 -15.33
C ALA A 182 -21.69 15.07 -16.68
N PRO A 183 -21.79 16.41 -16.83
CA PRO A 183 -21.52 17.09 -18.10
C PRO A 183 -20.08 16.90 -18.60
N TYR A 184 -19.13 16.68 -17.69
CA TYR A 184 -17.73 16.37 -17.99
C TYR A 184 -17.42 14.87 -17.95
N GLY A 185 -18.43 14.00 -17.81
CA GLY A 185 -18.29 12.55 -17.80
C GLY A 185 -17.57 11.97 -16.58
N PHE A 186 -17.52 12.70 -15.46
CA PHE A 186 -17.06 12.19 -14.18
C PHE A 186 -17.96 12.64 -13.03
N ILE A 187 -17.97 11.86 -11.95
CA ILE A 187 -18.64 12.17 -10.70
C ILE A 187 -17.65 11.91 -9.57
N ILE A 188 -17.49 12.87 -8.66
CA ILE A 188 -16.60 12.77 -7.49
C ILE A 188 -17.45 12.70 -6.23
N ARG A 189 -16.99 11.90 -5.24
CA ARG A 189 -17.49 11.95 -3.86
C ARG A 189 -16.35 11.89 -2.86
N THR A 190 -16.58 12.55 -1.73
CA THR A 190 -15.76 12.42 -0.52
C THR A 190 -16.66 11.90 0.61
N ASN A 191 -16.56 12.45 1.82
CA ASN A 191 -17.35 12.01 2.96
C ASN A 191 -18.63 12.80 3.19
N PHE A 192 -19.24 13.24 2.09
CA PHE A 192 -20.53 13.88 2.07
C PHE A 192 -21.32 13.39 0.86
N ALA A 193 -22.63 13.56 0.92
CA ALA A 193 -23.56 13.22 -0.12
C ALA A 193 -24.29 14.47 -0.59
N PHE A 194 -24.59 14.56 -1.87
CA PHE A 194 -25.35 15.67 -2.44
C PHE A 194 -26.83 15.60 -2.01
N THR A 195 -27.32 14.40 -1.69
CA THR A 195 -28.63 14.16 -1.08
C THR A 195 -28.60 14.17 0.45
N GLY A 196 -27.42 14.39 1.06
CA GLY A 196 -27.23 14.44 2.50
C GLY A 196 -27.73 15.74 3.14
N ASN A 197 -27.70 15.78 4.46
CA ASN A 197 -28.09 16.96 5.25
C ASN A 197 -27.02 18.07 5.33
N GLY A 198 -25.87 17.89 4.67
CA GLY A 198 -24.77 18.86 4.63
C GLY A 198 -23.79 18.82 5.81
N THR A 199 -23.90 17.85 6.73
CA THR A 199 -22.94 17.70 7.85
C THR A 199 -21.73 16.83 7.49
N GLY A 200 -21.56 16.46 6.22
CA GLY A 200 -20.48 15.61 5.76
C GLY A 200 -19.13 16.35 5.75
N ALA A 201 -18.06 15.63 5.40
CA ALA A 201 -16.70 16.15 5.38
C ALA A 201 -16.00 15.97 4.02
N GLY A 202 -14.87 16.65 3.85
CA GLY A 202 -14.02 16.50 2.66
C GLY A 202 -14.31 17.45 1.50
N TYR A 203 -15.10 18.52 1.71
CA TYR A 203 -15.39 19.52 0.68
C TYR A 203 -14.16 20.08 -0.03
N ILE A 204 -13.08 20.37 0.71
CA ILE A 204 -11.81 20.86 0.11
C ILE A 204 -11.20 19.82 -0.84
N ARG A 205 -11.24 18.53 -0.47
CA ARG A 205 -10.75 17.43 -1.34
C ARG A 205 -11.63 17.26 -2.56
N TYR A 206 -12.95 17.41 -2.41
CA TYR A 206 -13.90 17.39 -3.51
C TYR A 206 -13.59 18.51 -4.51
N ASP A 207 -13.48 19.76 -4.04
CA ASP A 207 -13.20 20.92 -4.89
C ASP A 207 -11.86 20.76 -5.62
N ARG A 208 -10.82 20.30 -4.91
CA ARG A 208 -9.50 20.03 -5.50
C ARG A 208 -9.55 18.92 -6.56
N ALA A 209 -10.31 17.85 -6.33
CA ALA A 209 -10.46 16.77 -7.30
C ALA A 209 -11.21 17.25 -8.55
N VAL A 210 -12.24 18.09 -8.40
CA VAL A 210 -12.94 18.74 -9.52
C VAL A 210 -11.99 19.63 -10.32
N GLU A 211 -11.20 20.45 -9.62
CA GLU A 211 -10.19 21.33 -10.23
C GLU A 211 -9.17 20.54 -11.08
N LEU A 212 -8.68 19.41 -10.56
CA LEU A 212 -7.71 18.56 -11.27
C LEU A 212 -8.32 17.78 -12.44
N LEU A 213 -9.57 17.30 -12.32
CA LEU A 213 -10.20 16.50 -13.38
C LEU A 213 -10.80 17.32 -14.51
N THR A 214 -11.32 18.51 -14.22
CA THR A 214 -12.07 19.30 -15.22
C THR A 214 -11.25 19.60 -16.48
N PRO A 215 -10.01 20.11 -16.40
CA PRO A 215 -9.19 20.35 -17.59
C PRO A 215 -8.88 19.07 -18.36
N GLN A 216 -8.68 17.95 -17.67
CA GLN A 216 -8.41 16.66 -18.28
C GLN A 216 -9.64 16.12 -19.03
N ALA A 217 -10.83 16.29 -18.45
CA ALA A 217 -12.10 15.92 -19.06
C ALA A 217 -12.37 16.73 -20.33
N ILE A 218 -12.19 18.06 -20.27
CA ILE A 218 -12.37 18.96 -21.41
C ILE A 218 -11.47 18.55 -22.59
N ASN A 219 -10.24 18.13 -22.29
CA ASN A 219 -9.26 17.69 -23.28
C ASN A 219 -9.37 16.20 -23.67
N LYS A 220 -10.33 15.45 -23.09
CA LYS A 220 -10.44 13.98 -23.23
C LYS A 220 -9.13 13.24 -22.94
N SER A 221 -8.38 13.73 -21.96
CA SER A 221 -7.05 13.21 -21.59
C SER A 221 -7.07 12.44 -20.28
N ILE A 222 -8.24 12.15 -19.70
CA ILE A 222 -8.30 11.34 -18.47
C ILE A 222 -7.80 9.93 -18.77
N SER A 223 -6.76 9.52 -18.06
CA SER A 223 -6.22 8.17 -18.08
C SER A 223 -6.02 7.66 -16.67
N HIS A 224 -5.95 6.33 -16.49
CA HIS A 224 -5.63 5.75 -15.18
C HIS A 224 -4.27 6.26 -14.66
N GLN A 225 -3.31 6.56 -15.55
CA GLN A 225 -2.03 7.16 -15.20
C GLN A 225 -2.20 8.59 -14.63
N VAL A 226 -3.06 9.42 -15.21
CA VAL A 226 -3.35 10.77 -14.65
C VAL A 226 -3.90 10.65 -13.23
N ILE A 227 -4.82 9.71 -13.00
CA ILE A 227 -5.37 9.46 -11.66
C ILE A 227 -4.28 9.04 -10.68
N LEU A 228 -3.48 8.04 -11.03
CA LEU A 228 -2.40 7.54 -10.16
C LEU A 228 -1.33 8.64 -9.90
N ARG A 229 -0.89 9.35 -10.93
CA ARG A 229 0.24 10.29 -10.86
C ARG A 229 -0.11 11.64 -10.26
N THR A 230 -1.31 12.13 -10.55
CA THR A 230 -1.71 13.49 -10.20
C THR A 230 -2.67 13.46 -9.02
N LEU A 231 -3.86 12.89 -9.20
CA LEU A 231 -4.91 12.97 -8.18
C LEU A 231 -4.55 12.20 -6.92
N ALA A 232 -4.13 10.94 -7.04
CA ALA A 232 -3.84 10.09 -5.89
C ALA A 232 -2.64 10.59 -5.06
N ARG A 233 -1.79 11.45 -5.62
CA ARG A 233 -0.56 11.99 -5.03
C ARG A 233 -0.60 13.49 -4.75
N ASP A 234 -1.74 14.14 -4.97
CA ASP A 234 -1.88 15.58 -4.75
C ASP A 234 -1.79 15.91 -3.26
N LEU A 235 -0.71 16.58 -2.86
CA LEU A 235 -0.49 17.10 -1.51
C LEU A 235 -0.97 18.56 -1.38
N ASN A 236 -1.70 19.08 -2.38
CA ASN A 236 -1.95 20.51 -2.46
C ASN A 236 -2.77 20.98 -1.24
N ASN A 237 -2.39 22.14 -0.74
CA ASN A 237 -3.08 22.88 0.29
C ASN A 237 -2.90 24.38 0.01
N GLY A 238 -3.61 25.25 0.73
CA GLY A 238 -3.54 26.71 0.46
C GLY A 238 -2.17 27.37 0.67
N VAL A 239 -1.16 26.65 1.16
CA VAL A 239 0.22 27.14 1.36
C VAL A 239 1.15 26.70 0.22
N ILE A 240 0.91 25.54 -0.39
CA ILE A 240 1.70 24.98 -1.50
C ILE A 240 0.95 25.13 -2.84
N ASP A 241 0.21 26.24 -3.02
CA ASP A 241 -0.50 26.56 -4.26
C ASP A 241 0.06 27.85 -4.89
N PRO A 242 0.69 27.82 -6.08
CA PRO A 242 0.88 26.67 -6.97
C PRO A 242 1.77 25.61 -6.33
N TYR A 243 1.76 24.38 -6.89
CA TYR A 243 2.36 23.16 -6.34
C TYR A 243 3.80 22.88 -6.85
N PRO A 244 4.87 23.50 -6.31
CA PRO A 244 6.22 23.03 -6.53
C PRO A 244 6.61 22.03 -5.44
N LEU A 245 7.09 20.86 -5.85
CA LEU A 245 7.96 20.05 -5.01
C LEU A 245 9.41 20.36 -5.42
N PRO A 246 10.33 20.61 -4.48
CA PRO A 246 10.09 20.82 -3.05
C PRO A 246 9.38 22.16 -2.76
N TYR A 247 8.67 22.22 -1.64
CA TYR A 247 8.19 23.47 -1.06
C TYR A 247 9.35 24.16 -0.32
N GLU A 248 9.79 25.33 -0.79
CA GLU A 248 10.92 26.05 -0.17
C GLU A 248 10.51 26.92 1.02
N GLY A 249 9.21 27.14 1.23
CA GLY A 249 8.69 27.94 2.32
C GLY A 249 8.53 27.17 3.63
N SER A 250 8.07 27.87 4.67
CA SER A 250 7.71 27.30 5.97
C SER A 250 6.20 27.30 6.18
N GLN A 251 5.66 26.36 6.97
CA GLN A 251 4.26 26.36 7.41
C GLN A 251 4.19 26.19 8.93
N ASP A 252 3.31 26.95 9.60
CA ASP A 252 3.00 26.81 11.03
C ASP A 252 4.23 26.82 11.96
N GLY A 253 5.26 27.59 11.59
CA GLY A 253 6.50 27.74 12.35
C GLY A 253 7.50 26.57 12.22
N LEU A 254 7.22 25.62 11.32
CA LEU A 254 8.14 24.51 11.03
C LEU A 254 9.24 24.92 10.03
N PRO A 255 10.35 24.15 9.96
CA PRO A 255 11.41 24.41 9.01
C PRO A 255 10.92 24.39 7.54
N PRO A 256 11.69 24.99 6.62
CA PRO A 256 11.42 24.88 5.19
C PRO A 256 11.18 23.45 4.71
N GLY A 257 10.25 23.25 3.77
CA GLY A 257 9.92 21.93 3.23
C GLY A 257 8.81 21.17 3.94
N TYR A 258 8.36 21.62 5.12
CA TYR A 258 7.25 20.96 5.81
C TYR A 258 5.91 21.56 5.40
N ILE A 259 5.01 20.70 4.91
CA ILE A 259 3.62 21.06 4.62
C ILE A 259 2.63 20.16 5.36
N ARG A 260 1.49 20.73 5.74
CA ARG A 260 0.39 20.03 6.40
C ARG A 260 -0.52 19.34 5.38
N THR A 261 -0.79 18.05 5.54
CA THR A 261 -1.56 17.28 4.55
C THR A 261 -2.99 16.94 4.98
N ASN A 262 -3.55 17.57 6.03
CA ASN A 262 -4.90 17.19 6.53
C ASN A 262 -6.01 17.26 5.47
N ASN A 263 -5.97 18.27 4.61
CA ASN A 263 -7.05 18.58 3.68
C ASN A 263 -6.68 18.27 2.22
N SER A 264 -5.47 17.78 1.95
CA SER A 264 -5.06 17.36 0.62
C SER A 264 -5.71 16.01 0.26
N ILE A 265 -5.80 15.71 -1.04
CA ILE A 265 -6.35 14.44 -1.53
C ILE A 265 -5.47 13.27 -1.06
N ASN A 266 -4.15 13.44 -1.15
CA ASN A 266 -3.20 12.56 -0.49
C ASN A 266 -2.83 13.16 0.88
N ARG A 267 -3.24 12.50 1.95
CA ARG A 267 -3.10 12.98 3.32
C ARG A 267 -2.32 12.01 4.19
N TYR A 268 -1.89 12.47 5.36
CA TYR A 268 -1.22 11.63 6.36
C TYR A 268 -2.07 10.42 6.83
N LEU A 269 -3.36 10.35 6.49
CA LEU A 269 -4.22 9.19 6.70
C LEU A 269 -4.45 8.33 5.45
N THR A 270 -3.96 8.71 4.28
CA THR A 270 -4.08 7.88 3.07
C THR A 270 -3.24 6.62 3.23
N ARG A 271 -3.89 5.46 3.24
CA ARG A 271 -3.25 4.15 3.48
C ARG A 271 -3.24 3.25 2.26
N SER A 272 -4.05 3.54 1.27
CA SER A 272 -4.02 2.87 -0.02
C SER A 272 -4.76 3.69 -1.07
N CYS A 273 -4.50 3.36 -2.33
CA CYS A 273 -5.26 3.83 -3.47
C CYS A 273 -5.55 2.63 -4.38
N ALA A 274 -6.74 2.60 -4.98
CA ALA A 274 -6.96 1.77 -6.16
C ALA A 274 -7.57 2.57 -7.31
N VAL A 275 -7.14 2.22 -8.53
CA VAL A 275 -7.73 2.68 -9.78
C VAL A 275 -8.13 1.44 -10.56
N PHE A 276 -9.43 1.25 -10.78
CA PHE A 276 -9.95 0.20 -11.62
C PHE A 276 -10.09 0.74 -13.03
N HIS A 277 -9.31 0.18 -13.94
CA HIS A 277 -9.40 0.46 -15.35
C HIS A 277 -10.27 -0.61 -16.00
N GLY A 278 -11.50 -0.21 -16.37
CA GLY A 278 -12.50 -1.06 -16.99
C GLY A 278 -12.08 -1.59 -18.36
N VAL A 279 -13.03 -2.18 -19.07
CA VAL A 279 -12.85 -2.65 -20.46
C VAL A 279 -13.88 -1.99 -21.36
N LEU A 280 -13.65 -2.02 -22.68
CA LEU A 280 -14.66 -1.59 -23.64
C LEU A 280 -15.82 -2.60 -23.67
N PRO A 281 -17.05 -2.18 -23.98
CA PRO A 281 -18.15 -3.10 -24.22
C PRO A 281 -17.77 -4.15 -25.27
N GLY A 282 -17.89 -5.43 -24.92
CA GLY A 282 -17.52 -6.56 -25.77
C GLY A 282 -16.07 -7.06 -25.61
N GLU A 283 -15.20 -6.33 -24.91
CA GLU A 283 -13.91 -6.88 -24.47
C GLU A 283 -14.12 -7.91 -23.34
N ASN A 284 -13.11 -8.77 -23.14
CA ASN A 284 -13.16 -9.77 -22.07
C ASN A 284 -13.12 -9.07 -20.69
N PRO A 285 -14.14 -9.20 -19.83
CA PRO A 285 -14.21 -8.53 -18.53
C PRO A 285 -13.04 -8.86 -17.60
N LEU A 286 -12.44 -10.03 -17.76
CA LEU A 286 -11.27 -10.47 -16.98
C LEU A 286 -10.01 -9.64 -17.26
N LEU A 287 -10.00 -8.78 -18.28
CA LEU A 287 -8.94 -7.81 -18.55
C LEU A 287 -9.11 -6.49 -17.77
N THR A 288 -10.20 -6.33 -17.01
CA THR A 288 -10.36 -5.22 -16.06
C THR A 288 -9.17 -5.24 -15.10
N THR A 289 -8.44 -4.12 -15.07
CA THR A 289 -7.18 -4.04 -14.33
C THR A 289 -7.40 -3.26 -13.04
N MET A 290 -7.13 -3.87 -11.89
CA MET A 290 -7.05 -3.14 -10.63
C MET A 290 -5.61 -2.70 -10.42
N TRP A 291 -5.36 -1.40 -10.56
CA TRP A 291 -4.11 -0.77 -10.13
C TRP A 291 -4.21 -0.50 -8.64
N VAL A 292 -3.30 -1.06 -7.85
CA VAL A 292 -3.26 -0.85 -6.39
C VAL A 292 -1.97 -0.16 -6.00
N ILE A 293 -2.09 0.82 -5.11
CA ILE A 293 -0.99 1.36 -4.32
C ILE A 293 -1.27 0.99 -2.86
N LEU A 294 -0.46 0.10 -2.28
CA LEU A 294 -0.52 -0.20 -0.84
C LEU A 294 0.41 0.76 -0.09
N GLY A 295 -0.12 1.40 0.95
CA GLY A 295 0.51 2.54 1.62
C GLY A 295 0.09 3.89 1.05
N GLU A 296 0.65 4.97 1.59
CA GLU A 296 0.38 6.33 1.11
C GLU A 296 0.91 6.50 -0.31
N PRO A 297 0.12 7.02 -1.29
CA PRO A 297 0.52 7.02 -2.69
C PRO A 297 1.84 7.75 -2.98
N VAL A 298 2.16 8.85 -2.29
CA VAL A 298 3.47 9.52 -2.46
C VAL A 298 4.66 8.69 -1.98
N CYS A 299 4.43 7.64 -1.19
CA CYS A 299 5.46 6.78 -0.59
C CYS A 299 5.48 5.37 -1.18
N SER A 300 4.75 5.10 -2.26
CA SER A 300 4.57 3.76 -2.81
C SER A 300 4.32 3.79 -4.33
N VAL A 301 4.24 2.61 -4.94
CA VAL A 301 4.19 2.36 -6.39
C VAL A 301 2.90 1.64 -6.74
N ALA A 302 2.27 2.02 -7.86
CA ALA A 302 1.13 1.33 -8.42
C ALA A 302 1.54 0.03 -9.11
N VAL A 303 0.87 -1.06 -8.75
CA VAL A 303 1.04 -2.37 -9.40
C VAL A 303 -0.31 -2.90 -9.89
N PRO A 304 -0.33 -3.59 -11.04
CA PRO A 304 -1.55 -4.12 -11.63
C PRO A 304 -1.86 -5.53 -11.09
N VAL A 305 -3.12 -5.81 -10.84
CA VAL A 305 -3.63 -7.17 -10.57
C VAL A 305 -4.89 -7.46 -11.38
N TRP A 306 -5.08 -8.74 -11.71
CA TRP A 306 -6.20 -9.23 -12.50
C TRP A 306 -6.82 -10.46 -11.85
N VAL A 307 -8.16 -10.49 -11.81
CA VAL A 307 -8.90 -11.68 -11.32
C VAL A 307 -8.56 -12.93 -12.16
N MET A 308 -8.22 -12.73 -13.44
CA MET A 308 -7.80 -13.80 -14.35
C MET A 308 -6.61 -14.61 -13.83
N ALA A 309 -5.69 -14.00 -13.07
CA ALA A 309 -4.52 -14.68 -12.51
C ALA A 309 -4.89 -15.83 -11.56
N GLY A 310 -6.11 -15.80 -10.98
CA GLY A 310 -6.60 -16.81 -10.04
C GLY A 310 -5.89 -16.83 -8.68
N SER A 311 -4.90 -15.97 -8.48
CA SER A 311 -4.15 -15.80 -7.23
C SER A 311 -3.55 -14.40 -7.15
N LEU A 312 -3.11 -14.01 -5.95
CA LEU A 312 -2.48 -12.72 -5.68
C LEU A 312 -0.98 -12.88 -5.46
N PRO A 313 -0.16 -11.86 -5.81
CA PRO A 313 1.24 -11.81 -5.43
C PRO A 313 1.36 -11.82 -3.90
N LEU A 314 2.38 -12.52 -3.38
CA LEU A 314 2.61 -12.62 -1.94
C LEU A 314 2.96 -11.26 -1.32
N GLU A 315 3.58 -10.38 -2.10
CA GLU A 315 3.96 -9.02 -1.74
C GLU A 315 2.73 -8.15 -1.45
N LEU A 316 1.57 -8.44 -2.06
CA LEU A 316 0.33 -7.66 -1.93
C LEU A 316 -0.69 -8.27 -0.97
N SER A 317 -0.64 -9.59 -0.77
CA SER A 317 -1.56 -10.32 0.11
C SER A 317 -0.96 -10.54 1.49
N GLY A 318 0.25 -11.10 1.55
CA GLY A 318 0.93 -11.44 2.79
C GLY A 318 0.17 -12.44 3.67
N SER A 319 0.83 -12.95 4.72
CA SER A 319 0.18 -13.85 5.70
C SER A 319 -0.43 -13.10 6.88
N THR A 320 0.21 -12.01 7.32
CA THR A 320 -0.27 -11.13 8.40
C THR A 320 -0.53 -9.75 7.82
N THR A 321 0.55 -9.03 7.47
CA THR A 321 0.58 -7.79 6.71
C THR A 321 1.05 -8.05 5.28
N ALA A 322 0.73 -7.13 4.35
CA ALA A 322 1.29 -7.16 3.00
C ALA A 322 2.69 -6.54 2.99
N PRO A 323 3.74 -7.25 2.53
CA PRO A 323 5.10 -6.72 2.47
C PRO A 323 5.22 -5.37 1.75
N PHE A 324 4.44 -5.15 0.70
CA PHE A 324 4.42 -3.87 -0.02
C PHE A 324 3.94 -2.71 0.87
N CYS A 325 2.92 -2.96 1.69
CA CYS A 325 2.39 -1.98 2.63
C CYS A 325 3.43 -1.66 3.73
N ASP A 326 4.12 -2.68 4.26
CA ASP A 326 5.18 -2.52 5.26
C ASP A 326 6.33 -1.65 4.71
N ALA A 327 6.74 -1.89 3.45
CA ALA A 327 7.77 -1.08 2.79
C ALA A 327 7.32 0.37 2.60
N ALA A 328 6.07 0.59 2.19
CA ALA A 328 5.51 1.93 2.06
C ALA A 328 5.40 2.67 3.41
N ILE A 329 5.07 1.97 4.49
CA ILE A 329 5.06 2.54 5.85
C ILE A 329 6.47 3.00 6.26
N ALA A 330 7.51 2.24 5.93
CA ALA A 330 8.89 2.67 6.16
C ALA A 330 9.23 3.97 5.40
N LYS A 331 8.82 4.09 4.12
CA LYS A 331 9.00 5.33 3.33
C LYS A 331 8.17 6.49 3.87
N LYS A 332 6.96 6.21 4.36
CA LYS A 332 6.11 7.21 5.01
C LYS A 332 6.77 7.75 6.27
N ASN A 333 7.28 6.88 7.15
CA ASN A 333 7.99 7.31 8.36
C ASN A 333 9.26 8.10 8.03
N TYR A 334 9.89 7.80 6.90
CA TYR A 334 10.94 8.65 6.36
C TYR A 334 10.41 10.03 5.95
N CYS A 335 9.30 10.16 5.23
CA CYS A 335 8.81 11.48 4.79
C CYS A 335 8.16 12.30 5.92
N TYR A 336 7.43 11.66 6.83
CA TYR A 336 6.79 12.26 8.01
C TYR A 336 7.71 12.15 9.23
N SER A 337 8.78 12.94 9.22
CA SER A 337 9.89 12.76 10.16
C SER A 337 9.68 13.41 11.54
N LEU A 338 8.58 14.13 11.75
CA LEU A 338 8.32 14.90 12.98
C LEU A 338 7.25 14.22 13.82
N SER A 339 7.64 13.53 14.89
CA SER A 339 6.71 12.80 15.77
C SER A 339 5.68 13.71 16.46
N SER A 340 6.07 14.94 16.81
CA SER A 340 5.15 15.94 17.40
C SER A 340 4.20 16.59 16.37
N TYR A 341 4.47 16.39 15.08
CA TYR A 341 3.73 17.00 13.97
C TYR A 341 3.42 15.92 12.89
N PRO A 342 2.70 14.84 13.24
CA PRO A 342 2.55 13.66 12.39
C PRO A 342 1.80 13.91 11.07
N GLN A 343 1.11 15.03 10.96
CA GLN A 343 0.40 15.46 9.75
C GLN A 343 1.27 16.29 8.78
N TYR A 344 2.54 16.53 9.10
CA TYR A 344 3.44 17.31 8.27
C TYR A 344 4.45 16.42 7.55
N ILE A 345 4.44 16.51 6.23
CA ILE A 345 5.37 15.79 5.35
C ILE A 345 6.52 16.72 4.97
N ASN A 346 7.74 16.18 4.90
CA ASN A 346 8.90 16.90 4.37
C ASN A 346 8.98 16.71 2.85
N THR A 347 8.69 17.75 2.08
CA THR A 347 8.67 17.71 0.61
C THR A 347 10.04 17.47 -0.01
N TYR A 348 11.14 17.89 0.62
CA TYR A 348 12.50 17.58 0.13
C TYR A 348 12.80 16.08 0.17
N ARG A 349 12.15 15.32 1.07
CA ARG A 349 12.28 13.86 1.08
C ARG A 349 11.51 13.21 -0.08
N ILE A 350 10.52 13.91 -0.64
CA ILE A 350 9.71 13.47 -1.77
C ILE A 350 10.44 13.77 -3.08
N ASP A 351 10.77 15.03 -3.28
CA ASP A 351 11.53 15.54 -4.41
C ASP A 351 12.35 16.74 -3.91
N ASP A 352 13.66 16.66 -4.01
CA ASP A 352 14.59 17.72 -3.62
C ASP A 352 15.01 18.60 -4.81
N GLY A 353 14.52 18.31 -6.02
CA GLY A 353 14.94 18.98 -7.25
C GLY A 353 16.31 18.54 -7.78
N GLU A 354 17.01 17.65 -7.06
CA GLU A 354 18.36 17.15 -7.40
C GLU A 354 18.38 15.64 -7.66
N GLY A 355 17.23 14.96 -7.50
CA GLY A 355 17.08 13.52 -7.73
C GLY A 355 17.36 12.64 -6.51
N GLY A 356 17.54 13.22 -5.32
CA GLY A 356 17.73 12.49 -4.07
C GLY A 356 16.43 12.15 -3.33
N GLY A 357 15.31 12.81 -3.68
CA GLY A 357 13.98 12.52 -3.15
C GLY A 357 13.41 11.16 -3.59
N ILE A 358 12.44 10.62 -2.87
CA ILE A 358 11.88 9.28 -3.16
C ILE A 358 11.21 9.15 -4.55
N PHE A 359 10.80 10.26 -5.16
CA PHE A 359 10.25 10.26 -6.51
C PHE A 359 11.25 9.85 -7.59
N SER A 360 12.56 9.98 -7.34
CA SER A 360 13.60 9.55 -8.28
C SER A 360 13.63 8.04 -8.53
N PHE A 361 13.02 7.24 -7.66
CA PHE A 361 12.82 5.80 -7.89
C PHE A 361 11.34 5.40 -7.96
N ILE A 362 10.44 6.03 -7.19
CA ILE A 362 9.01 5.68 -7.24
C ILE A 362 8.43 5.94 -8.62
N LEU A 363 8.72 7.10 -9.21
CA LEU A 363 8.14 7.45 -10.50
C LEU A 363 8.68 6.53 -11.61
N PRO A 364 10.00 6.35 -11.79
CA PRO A 364 10.50 5.43 -12.81
C PRO A 364 10.06 3.97 -12.60
N THR A 365 9.98 3.48 -11.36
CA THR A 365 9.45 2.13 -11.09
C THR A 365 7.99 2.01 -11.51
N GLU A 366 7.14 2.99 -11.22
CA GLU A 366 5.73 2.97 -11.65
C GLU A 366 5.59 3.13 -13.17
N ASP A 367 6.46 3.89 -13.85
CA ASP A 367 6.46 3.92 -15.32
C ASP A 367 6.80 2.55 -15.89
N TRP A 368 7.76 1.86 -15.26
CA TRP A 368 8.08 0.48 -15.61
C TRP A 368 6.88 -0.47 -15.40
N THR A 369 6.16 -0.38 -14.28
CA THR A 369 4.97 -1.23 -14.05
C THR A 369 3.86 -0.96 -15.06
N LEU A 370 3.60 0.33 -15.35
CA LEU A 370 2.63 0.79 -16.35
C LEU A 370 2.97 0.24 -17.74
N ASN A 371 4.21 0.41 -18.19
CA ASN A 371 4.67 -0.03 -19.51
C ASN A 371 4.62 -1.56 -19.66
N ARG A 372 4.99 -2.31 -18.61
CA ARG A 372 4.92 -3.78 -18.62
C ARG A 372 3.50 -4.30 -18.74
N ALA A 373 2.58 -3.75 -17.96
CA ALA A 373 1.17 -4.12 -18.06
C ALA A 373 0.54 -3.67 -19.37
N ALA A 374 0.85 -2.47 -19.87
CA ALA A 374 0.35 -2.00 -21.15
C ALA A 374 0.77 -2.94 -22.29
N SER A 375 2.04 -3.36 -22.29
CA SER A 375 2.58 -4.32 -23.27
C SER A 375 1.86 -5.68 -23.19
N ALA A 376 1.63 -6.19 -21.98
CA ALA A 376 0.91 -7.45 -21.76
C ALA A 376 -0.56 -7.34 -22.21
N LEU A 377 -1.26 -6.29 -21.79
CA LEU A 377 -2.66 -6.05 -22.16
C LEU A 377 -2.86 -5.88 -23.66
N ALA A 378 -1.92 -5.21 -24.36
CA ALA A 378 -1.96 -5.09 -25.81
C ALA A 378 -1.93 -6.47 -26.49
N GLN A 379 -1.08 -7.38 -26.02
CA GLN A 379 -1.03 -8.76 -26.52
C GLN A 379 -2.30 -9.55 -26.16
N TRP A 380 -2.75 -9.46 -24.91
CA TRP A 380 -3.88 -10.23 -24.38
C TRP A 380 -5.23 -9.87 -25.01
N ARG A 381 -5.38 -8.62 -25.47
CA ARG A 381 -6.56 -8.19 -26.24
C ARG A 381 -6.62 -8.83 -27.63
N SER A 382 -5.48 -9.12 -28.24
CA SER A 382 -5.41 -9.79 -29.55
C SER A 382 -5.41 -11.32 -29.45
N SER A 383 -4.84 -11.86 -28.38
CA SER A 383 -4.77 -13.30 -28.13
C SER A 383 -4.96 -13.57 -26.65
N TRP A 384 -6.05 -14.24 -26.28
CA TRP A 384 -6.38 -14.47 -24.88
C TRP A 384 -5.30 -15.29 -24.17
N PRO A 385 -4.80 -14.80 -23.02
CA PRO A 385 -3.80 -15.52 -22.25
C PRO A 385 -4.44 -16.62 -21.39
N SER A 386 -3.62 -17.56 -20.94
CA SER A 386 -4.00 -18.46 -19.85
C SER A 386 -3.91 -17.73 -18.50
N ALA A 387 -4.66 -18.22 -17.50
CA ALA A 387 -4.55 -17.72 -16.12
C ALA A 387 -3.11 -17.79 -15.59
N GLN A 388 -2.36 -18.84 -15.95
CA GLN A 388 -0.96 -19.00 -15.59
C GLN A 388 -0.08 -17.89 -16.18
N THR A 389 -0.25 -17.58 -17.47
CA THR A 389 0.48 -16.49 -18.13
C THR A 389 0.21 -15.14 -17.46
N VAL A 390 -1.05 -14.85 -17.11
CA VAL A 390 -1.38 -13.62 -16.38
C VAL A 390 -0.75 -13.60 -14.99
N SER A 391 -0.81 -14.72 -14.26
CA SER A 391 -0.20 -14.85 -12.94
C SER A 391 1.32 -14.65 -12.97
N GLU A 392 2.02 -15.21 -13.96
CA GLU A 392 3.46 -15.04 -14.16
C GLU A 392 3.83 -13.57 -14.38
N VAL A 393 3.11 -12.87 -15.27
CA VAL A 393 3.33 -11.43 -15.54
C VAL A 393 3.02 -10.59 -14.31
N GLN A 394 1.86 -10.80 -13.68
CA GLN A 394 1.43 -10.09 -12.48
C GLN A 394 2.43 -10.21 -11.33
N ASN A 395 2.89 -11.43 -11.06
CA ASN A 395 3.82 -11.71 -9.96
C ASN A 395 5.21 -11.14 -10.27
N ALA A 396 5.67 -11.22 -11.52
CA ALA A 396 6.95 -10.62 -11.92
C ALA A 396 6.95 -9.10 -11.76
N ILE A 397 5.89 -8.41 -12.20
CA ILE A 397 5.74 -6.95 -12.03
C ILE A 397 5.71 -6.59 -10.54
N SER A 398 4.87 -7.27 -9.77
CA SER A 398 4.67 -6.96 -8.34
C SER A 398 5.93 -7.21 -7.50
N GLN A 399 6.63 -8.31 -7.74
CA GLN A 399 7.87 -8.64 -7.02
C GLN A 399 8.99 -7.65 -7.35
N GLN A 400 9.20 -7.34 -8.63
CA GLN A 400 10.25 -6.39 -9.01
C GLN A 400 9.95 -4.99 -8.47
N ALA A 401 8.69 -4.52 -8.58
CA ALA A 401 8.28 -3.22 -8.02
C ALA A 401 8.48 -3.17 -6.50
N TYR A 402 8.15 -4.26 -5.79
CA TYR A 402 8.38 -4.38 -4.35
C TYR A 402 9.88 -4.25 -3.99
N TRP A 403 10.77 -4.96 -4.69
CA TRP A 403 12.20 -4.85 -4.43
C TRP A 403 12.76 -3.47 -4.79
N CYS A 404 12.26 -2.83 -5.85
CA CYS A 404 12.58 -1.43 -6.18
C CYS A 404 12.18 -0.48 -5.05
N LEU A 405 10.95 -0.63 -4.52
CA LEU A 405 10.46 0.17 -3.41
C LEU A 405 11.32 -0.03 -2.15
N VAL A 406 11.59 -1.28 -1.76
CA VAL A 406 12.42 -1.57 -0.57
C VAL A 406 13.82 -0.99 -0.74
N SER A 407 14.45 -1.23 -1.89
CA SER A 407 15.81 -0.80 -2.18
C SER A 407 15.95 0.70 -2.44
N SER A 408 14.87 1.45 -2.65
CA SER A 408 14.94 2.85 -3.12
C SER A 408 15.70 2.97 -4.45
N SER A 409 15.46 2.04 -5.37
CA SER A 409 16.11 1.98 -6.68
C SER A 409 15.08 1.81 -7.78
N PRO A 410 15.23 2.46 -8.94
CA PRO A 410 14.39 2.19 -10.10
C PRO A 410 14.65 0.78 -10.66
N ALA A 411 13.74 0.30 -11.51
CA ALA A 411 13.93 -0.94 -12.25
C ALA A 411 14.87 -0.72 -13.45
N ASN A 412 15.74 -1.68 -13.74
CA ASN A 412 16.65 -1.65 -14.89
C ASN A 412 16.74 -3.04 -15.55
N GLU A 413 16.15 -3.17 -16.74
CA GLU A 413 16.08 -4.47 -17.43
C GLU A 413 17.37 -4.87 -18.15
N ASN A 414 18.27 -3.91 -18.40
CA ASN A 414 19.53 -4.17 -19.08
C ASN A 414 20.53 -4.90 -18.17
N LEU A 415 20.38 -4.74 -16.85
CA LEU A 415 21.19 -5.38 -15.84
C LEU A 415 20.29 -5.99 -14.76
N SER A 416 20.04 -7.29 -14.88
CA SER A 416 19.13 -8.02 -13.99
C SER A 416 19.63 -8.09 -12.55
N ALA A 417 18.75 -8.46 -11.62
CA ALA A 417 19.10 -8.52 -10.21
C ALA A 417 20.13 -9.62 -9.88
N PRO A 418 21.05 -9.37 -8.93
CA PRO A 418 21.84 -10.44 -8.33
C PRO A 418 20.94 -11.56 -7.78
N ARG A 419 21.39 -12.81 -7.91
CA ARG A 419 20.56 -13.96 -7.56
C ARG A 419 20.90 -14.55 -6.20
N ASN A 420 19.94 -15.26 -5.61
CA ASN A 420 20.13 -15.98 -4.35
C ASN A 420 20.75 -15.11 -3.24
N PHE A 421 20.36 -13.84 -3.18
CA PHE A 421 20.86 -12.94 -2.17
C PHE A 421 20.35 -13.35 -0.79
N THR A 422 21.27 -13.60 0.14
CA THR A 422 20.97 -14.13 1.47
C THR A 422 21.78 -13.41 2.53
N CYS A 423 21.21 -13.30 3.73
CA CYS A 423 21.88 -12.82 4.93
C CYS A 423 21.99 -13.97 5.95
N ILE A 424 23.21 -14.37 6.29
CA ILE A 424 23.51 -15.39 7.29
C ILE A 424 24.00 -14.69 8.56
N ILE A 425 23.39 -14.98 9.72
CA ILE A 425 23.75 -14.34 11.00
C ILE A 425 24.65 -15.25 11.82
N PHE A 426 25.78 -14.73 12.27
CA PHE A 426 26.63 -15.31 13.31
C PHE A 426 26.48 -14.48 14.58
N LYS A 427 26.05 -15.10 15.68
CA LYS A 427 25.95 -14.46 17.00
C LYS A 427 27.17 -14.81 17.83
N GLN A 428 27.87 -13.80 18.32
CA GLN A 428 28.93 -13.98 19.30
C GLN A 428 28.40 -13.57 20.68
N ARG A 429 28.48 -14.48 21.66
CA ARG A 429 28.25 -14.14 23.07
C ARG A 429 29.61 -14.01 23.74
N ASP A 430 30.00 -12.78 24.04
CA ASP A 430 31.18 -12.54 24.87
C ASP A 430 30.80 -12.75 26.34
N PHE A 431 31.30 -13.84 26.94
CA PHE A 431 31.21 -14.08 28.38
C PHE A 431 32.35 -13.33 29.07
N ASN A 432 32.17 -12.05 29.37
CA ASN A 432 33.04 -11.37 30.32
C ASN A 432 32.41 -11.42 31.72
N PHE A 433 33.13 -12.05 32.65
CA PHE A 433 32.82 -11.99 34.08
C PHE A 433 32.89 -10.53 34.55
N GLY A 434 31.73 -9.91 34.82
CA GLY A 434 31.65 -8.74 35.72
C GLY A 434 31.03 -7.44 35.18
N SER A 435 30.65 -7.30 33.91
CA SER A 435 29.85 -6.15 33.46
C SER A 435 29.10 -6.49 32.16
N SER A 436 27.90 -5.93 32.01
CA SER A 436 26.93 -6.16 30.92
C SER A 436 27.57 -6.54 29.58
N GLY A 437 27.47 -7.81 29.19
CA GLY A 437 28.06 -8.32 27.96
C GLY A 437 27.50 -7.62 26.72
N VAL A 438 28.37 -7.05 25.89
CA VAL A 438 28.00 -6.51 24.59
C VAL A 438 27.90 -7.69 23.61
N SER A 439 26.70 -7.92 23.07
CA SER A 439 26.48 -8.96 22.06
C SER A 439 26.70 -8.37 20.68
N HIS A 440 27.77 -8.77 19.99
CA HIS A 440 27.94 -8.43 18.58
C HIS A 440 27.30 -9.51 17.69
N SER A 441 26.68 -9.08 16.59
CA SER A 441 26.28 -9.98 15.51
C SER A 441 27.03 -9.64 14.24
N LEU A 442 27.47 -10.68 13.54
CA LEU A 442 28.14 -10.57 12.25
C LEU A 442 27.19 -11.12 11.18
N HIS A 443 26.88 -10.30 10.18
CA HIS A 443 26.05 -10.67 9.05
C HIS A 443 26.94 -10.97 7.86
N LEU A 444 26.79 -12.16 7.27
CA LEU A 444 27.40 -12.54 6.01
C LEU A 444 26.35 -12.45 4.91
N LEU A 445 26.55 -11.49 4.02
CA LEU A 445 25.76 -11.28 2.83
C LEU A 445 26.39 -12.07 1.68
N ARG A 446 25.59 -12.89 0.97
CA ARG A 446 26.07 -13.68 -0.18
C ARG A 446 25.08 -13.64 -1.32
N TRP A 447 25.59 -13.56 -2.55
CA TRP A 447 24.79 -13.57 -3.77
C TRP A 447 25.48 -14.35 -4.90
N ARG A 448 24.79 -14.48 -6.03
CA ARG A 448 25.31 -14.95 -7.31
C ARG A 448 25.17 -13.85 -8.35
N PRO A 449 26.01 -13.87 -9.41
CA PRO A 449 25.88 -12.94 -10.51
C PRO A 449 24.48 -12.96 -11.15
N PRO A 450 24.06 -11.81 -11.72
CA PRO A 450 22.84 -11.71 -12.51
C PRO A 450 22.86 -12.66 -13.72
N LEU A 451 21.68 -12.95 -14.28
CA LEU A 451 21.57 -13.79 -15.49
C LEU A 451 21.92 -13.01 -16.76
N GLN A 452 21.66 -11.72 -16.74
CA GLN A 452 21.82 -10.80 -17.86
C GLN A 452 22.52 -9.53 -17.41
N GLY A 453 23.39 -9.02 -18.28
CA GLY A 453 24.17 -7.79 -18.10
C GLY A 453 25.63 -8.06 -17.75
N GLN A 454 26.52 -7.15 -18.16
CA GLN A 454 27.93 -7.18 -17.79
C GLN A 454 28.13 -6.45 -16.46
N VAL A 455 28.78 -7.11 -15.50
CA VAL A 455 28.98 -6.58 -14.14
C VAL A 455 30.40 -6.08 -13.97
N ALA A 456 30.55 -4.80 -13.65
CA ALA A 456 31.80 -4.18 -13.25
C ALA A 456 32.03 -4.31 -11.73
N SER A 457 31.01 -4.00 -10.92
CA SER A 457 31.06 -4.05 -9.46
C SER A 457 29.70 -4.40 -8.86
N TYR A 458 29.64 -4.53 -7.53
CA TYR A 458 28.40 -4.63 -6.78
C TYR A 458 28.36 -3.57 -5.68
N ARG A 459 27.25 -2.85 -5.56
CA ARG A 459 26.99 -1.94 -4.45
C ARG A 459 26.02 -2.57 -3.46
N ILE A 460 26.37 -2.48 -2.18
CA ILE A 460 25.64 -3.08 -1.07
C ILE A 460 25.12 -1.97 -0.17
N TYR A 461 23.83 -2.00 0.13
CA TYR A 461 23.16 -0.97 0.92
C TYR A 461 22.45 -1.56 2.15
N ASP A 462 22.42 -0.77 3.22
CA ASP A 462 21.42 -0.90 4.28
C ASP A 462 20.20 -0.07 3.90
N VAL A 463 19.02 -0.70 3.91
CA VAL A 463 17.74 -0.05 3.61
C VAL A 463 16.71 -0.17 4.72
N THR A 464 17.16 -0.51 5.92
CA THR A 464 16.31 -0.73 7.11
C THR A 464 15.42 0.48 7.44
N SER A 465 15.93 1.69 7.30
CA SER A 465 15.21 2.93 7.63
C SER A 465 14.28 3.44 6.53
N GLY A 466 14.20 2.74 5.39
CA GLY A 466 13.53 3.26 4.20
C GLY A 466 14.39 4.21 3.35
N GLN A 467 15.65 4.46 3.71
CA GLN A 467 16.63 5.15 2.86
C GLN A 467 17.71 4.19 2.38
N ARG A 468 18.55 4.59 1.41
CA ARG A 468 19.75 3.85 1.03
C ARG A 468 20.96 4.37 1.78
N ILE A 469 21.63 3.51 2.52
CA ILE A 469 22.94 3.80 3.13
C ILE A 469 23.95 2.86 2.49
N LEU A 470 24.87 3.41 1.69
CA LEU A 470 25.93 2.62 1.05
C LEU A 470 26.85 2.03 2.12
N LEU A 471 27.00 0.71 2.10
CA LEU A 471 27.88 -0.02 3.02
C LEU A 471 29.23 -0.31 2.37
N ALA A 472 29.22 -0.72 1.10
CA ALA A 472 30.42 -1.01 0.33
C ALA A 472 30.11 -1.07 -1.17
N GLU A 473 31.12 -0.79 -1.96
CA GLU A 473 31.22 -1.22 -3.35
C GLU A 473 32.35 -2.26 -3.47
N VAL A 474 32.08 -3.39 -4.11
CA VAL A 474 33.01 -4.52 -4.21
C VAL A 474 33.20 -4.94 -5.67
N PRO A 475 34.38 -5.43 -6.07
CA PRO A 475 34.62 -5.84 -7.46
C PRO A 475 33.71 -7.00 -7.88
N SER A 476 33.47 -7.16 -9.19
CA SER A 476 32.60 -8.23 -9.73
C SER A 476 33.04 -9.66 -9.38
N SER A 477 34.31 -9.85 -9.02
CA SER A 477 34.86 -11.13 -8.52
C SER A 477 34.42 -11.48 -7.09
N GLN A 478 33.99 -10.49 -6.30
CA GLN A 478 33.57 -10.67 -4.92
C GLN A 478 32.04 -10.86 -4.84
N LEU A 479 31.62 -12.00 -4.26
CA LEU A 479 30.21 -12.42 -4.16
C LEU A 479 29.72 -12.56 -2.71
N SER A 480 30.45 -11.93 -1.78
CA SER A 480 30.10 -11.92 -0.37
C SER A 480 30.62 -10.67 0.34
N PHE A 481 29.91 -10.25 1.39
CA PHE A 481 30.29 -9.11 2.23
C PHE A 481 29.96 -9.39 3.70
N PHE A 482 30.86 -9.02 4.61
CA PHE A 482 30.65 -9.14 6.05
C PHE A 482 30.31 -7.78 6.65
N ARG A 483 29.27 -7.72 7.50
CA ARG A 483 28.90 -6.54 8.27
C ARG A 483 28.76 -6.88 9.74
N GLN A 484 29.51 -6.19 10.59
CA GLN A 484 29.26 -6.18 12.02
C GLN A 484 28.08 -5.24 12.32
N VAL A 485 27.11 -5.70 13.11
CA VAL A 485 25.97 -4.89 13.54
C VAL A 485 26.01 -4.63 15.04
N SER A 486 25.59 -3.43 15.43
CA SER A 486 25.59 -2.95 16.81
C SER A 486 24.38 -3.42 17.60
N ASP A 487 23.18 -3.43 16.99
CA ASP A 487 21.97 -3.96 17.60
C ASP A 487 21.61 -5.32 16.98
N PRO A 488 21.86 -6.45 17.67
CA PRO A 488 21.54 -7.78 17.17
C PRO A 488 20.03 -8.12 17.22
N ASN A 489 19.21 -7.27 17.84
CA ASN A 489 17.76 -7.44 17.95
C ASN A 489 17.00 -6.67 16.86
N GLN A 490 17.66 -5.73 16.19
CA GLN A 490 17.09 -5.04 15.04
C GLN A 490 16.98 -5.98 13.83
N ASN A 491 15.88 -5.86 13.09
CA ASN A 491 15.74 -6.52 11.80
C ASN A 491 16.34 -5.60 10.74
N TYR A 492 17.44 -6.04 10.12
CA TYR A 492 18.10 -5.30 9.05
C TYR A 492 17.55 -5.74 7.72
N VAL A 493 17.45 -4.78 6.80
CA VAL A 493 17.12 -5.04 5.39
C VAL A 493 18.31 -4.58 4.56
N TYR A 494 18.84 -5.49 3.76
CA TYR A 494 19.95 -5.25 2.86
C TYR A 494 19.48 -5.31 1.42
N THR A 495 20.17 -4.56 0.56
CA THR A 495 20.06 -4.76 -0.89
C THR A 495 21.44 -4.82 -1.53
N VAL A 496 21.55 -5.61 -2.60
CA VAL A 496 22.72 -5.65 -3.48
C VAL A 496 22.26 -5.41 -4.91
N LEU A 497 23.01 -4.54 -5.60
CA LEU A 497 22.79 -4.18 -6.99
C LEU A 497 24.08 -4.47 -7.75
N ALA A 498 23.95 -5.04 -8.94
CA ALA A 498 25.06 -5.07 -9.89
C ALA A 498 25.22 -3.67 -10.49
N VAL A 499 26.45 -3.30 -10.83
CA VAL A 499 26.78 -2.05 -11.51
C VAL A 499 27.52 -2.39 -12.80
N ASP A 500 27.15 -1.73 -13.90
CA ASP A 500 27.84 -1.88 -15.18
C ASP A 500 29.05 -0.96 -15.31
N ALA A 501 29.75 -1.02 -16.45
CA ALA A 501 30.94 -0.18 -16.71
C ALA A 501 30.60 1.31 -16.90
N ALA A 502 29.32 1.68 -17.00
CA ALA A 502 28.83 3.05 -17.10
C ALA A 502 28.31 3.57 -15.74
N GLU A 503 28.64 2.89 -14.63
CA GLU A 503 28.21 3.22 -13.27
C GLU A 503 26.70 3.14 -13.04
N GLN A 504 25.95 2.48 -13.95
CA GLN A 504 24.51 2.31 -13.82
C GLN A 504 24.18 1.09 -12.98
N GLU A 505 23.24 1.27 -12.06
CA GLU A 505 22.77 0.20 -11.21
C GLU A 505 21.69 -0.63 -11.89
N GLY A 506 21.75 -1.94 -11.70
CA GLY A 506 20.77 -2.91 -12.17
C GLY A 506 19.56 -3.04 -11.25
N CYS A 507 18.71 -4.03 -11.52
CA CYS A 507 17.63 -4.38 -10.61
C CYS A 507 18.15 -4.80 -9.22
N PRO A 508 17.45 -4.43 -8.13
CA PRO A 508 17.84 -4.79 -6.78
C PRO A 508 17.52 -6.23 -6.42
N ALA A 509 18.41 -6.87 -5.66
CA ALA A 509 18.11 -8.04 -4.85
C ALA A 509 18.04 -7.65 -3.38
N VAL A 510 17.10 -8.20 -2.61
CA VAL A 510 16.85 -7.80 -1.21
C VAL A 510 16.91 -9.01 -0.27
N ALA A 511 17.53 -8.83 0.90
CA ALA A 511 17.59 -9.84 1.95
C ALA A 511 17.35 -9.21 3.33
N GLN A 512 16.66 -9.92 4.22
CA GLN A 512 16.42 -9.47 5.59
C GLN A 512 17.21 -10.32 6.58
N SER A 513 17.61 -9.74 7.71
CA SER A 513 18.28 -10.47 8.79
C SER A 513 17.31 -11.34 9.61
N LYS A 514 16.00 -11.20 9.46
CA LYS A 514 15.03 -12.05 10.17
C LYS A 514 15.05 -13.46 9.59
N LEU A 515 15.20 -14.48 10.46
CA LEU A 515 15.33 -15.92 10.14
C LEU A 515 14.79 -16.27 8.74
N SER A 516 15.68 -16.45 7.78
CA SER A 516 15.36 -17.27 6.61
C SER A 516 14.81 -18.58 7.16
N ARG A 517 13.60 -18.97 6.74
CA ARG A 517 12.95 -20.24 7.10
C ARG A 517 14.00 -21.31 7.37
N THR A 518 13.97 -21.84 8.57
CA THR A 518 14.84 -22.91 9.04
C THR A 518 15.10 -23.93 7.93
N LEU A 519 16.35 -24.05 7.48
CA LEU A 519 16.88 -25.32 6.97
C LEU A 519 16.97 -26.29 8.16
N ARG A 520 15.81 -26.65 8.73
CA ARG A 520 15.68 -27.84 9.56
C ARG A 520 15.51 -28.98 8.56
N ASN A 521 16.52 -29.85 8.49
CA ASN A 521 16.66 -31.01 7.62
C ASN A 521 17.50 -30.79 6.34
N LEU A 522 18.75 -30.39 6.54
CA LEU A 522 19.86 -31.03 5.84
C LEU A 522 20.84 -31.52 6.91
N VAL A 523 20.52 -32.65 7.53
CA VAL A 523 21.56 -33.62 7.88
C VAL A 523 21.76 -34.45 6.62
N PRO A 524 22.82 -34.24 5.85
CA PRO A 524 23.58 -35.35 5.33
C PRO A 524 24.67 -35.66 6.36
N ASP A 525 24.82 -36.95 6.64
CA ASP A 525 25.97 -37.52 7.33
C ASP A 525 27.26 -36.73 7.06
N LYS A 526 28.04 -36.49 8.13
CA LYS A 526 29.40 -35.92 8.09
C LYS A 526 30.07 -36.14 6.73
N PRO A 527 30.47 -35.06 6.06
CA PRO A 527 31.70 -35.10 5.29
C PRO A 527 32.65 -34.04 5.81
N ARG A 528 33.81 -34.54 6.22
CA ARG A 528 35.12 -33.89 6.37
C ARG A 528 35.17 -32.43 5.89
N PHE A 529 35.61 -31.55 6.80
CA PHE A 529 36.20 -30.26 6.46
C PHE A 529 37.17 -30.44 5.29
N MET A 530 36.78 -29.97 4.11
CA MET A 530 37.69 -29.80 2.99
C MET A 530 38.17 -28.36 3.08
N PHE A 531 39.36 -28.19 3.67
CA PHE A 531 40.09 -26.94 3.67
C PHE A 531 40.40 -26.57 2.22
N VAL A 532 39.69 -25.59 1.67
CA VAL A 532 40.13 -24.93 0.43
C VAL A 532 40.96 -23.73 0.87
N ASN A 533 42.28 -23.82 0.63
CA ASN A 533 43.21 -22.70 0.72
C ASN A 533 42.73 -21.57 -0.20
N PHE A 534 42.36 -20.43 0.36
CA PHE A 534 42.22 -19.17 -0.37
C PHE A 534 43.22 -18.15 0.19
N PRO A 535 44.34 -17.89 -0.51
CA PRO A 535 45.24 -16.80 -0.18
C PRO A 535 44.77 -15.54 -0.91
N GLN A 536 43.90 -14.75 -0.28
CA GLN A 536 43.64 -13.33 -0.59
C GLN A 536 42.61 -12.76 0.42
N LEU A 537 43.02 -12.73 1.69
CA LEU A 537 42.44 -11.88 2.73
C LEU A 537 43.60 -11.07 3.30
N ALA A 538 44.08 -10.14 2.49
CA ALA A 538 45.13 -9.20 2.86
C ALA A 538 44.72 -7.83 2.32
N GLU A 539 43.65 -7.29 2.88
CA GLU A 539 43.42 -5.86 3.12
C GLU A 539 42.01 -5.72 3.70
N ILE A 540 41.83 -4.73 4.58
CA ILE A 540 40.65 -4.50 5.42
C ILE A 540 40.60 -5.44 6.63
N TYR A 541 41.38 -5.15 7.67
CA TYR A 541 40.98 -5.31 9.09
C TYR A 541 42.10 -4.74 9.98
N THR A 542 42.03 -3.43 10.30
CA THR A 542 42.75 -2.89 11.45
C THR A 542 41.87 -3.07 12.68
N GLY A 543 42.10 -4.12 13.48
CA GLY A 543 41.57 -4.15 14.85
C GLY A 543 41.21 -5.51 15.44
N ILE A 544 41.22 -6.61 14.69
CA ILE A 544 40.98 -7.96 15.26
C ILE A 544 42.06 -8.91 14.74
N ASP A 545 42.75 -9.55 15.67
CA ASP A 545 43.78 -10.57 15.41
C ASP A 545 43.17 -11.73 14.59
N LEU A 546 43.44 -11.72 13.28
CA LEU A 546 42.98 -12.71 12.31
C LEU A 546 43.33 -14.15 12.74
N LYS A 547 44.38 -14.33 13.58
CA LYS A 547 44.74 -15.65 14.12
C LYS A 547 43.66 -16.23 15.02
N ARG A 548 42.92 -15.42 15.77
CA ARG A 548 41.82 -15.91 16.62
C ARG A 548 40.60 -16.32 15.81
N LEU A 549 40.30 -15.65 14.71
CA LEU A 549 39.21 -16.02 13.81
C LEU A 549 39.51 -17.34 13.08
N ILE A 550 40.77 -17.53 12.65
CA ILE A 550 41.21 -18.78 12.02
C ILE A 550 41.28 -19.94 13.02
N LEU A 551 41.66 -19.70 14.28
CA LEU A 551 41.64 -20.71 15.35
C LEU A 551 40.21 -21.06 15.81
N PHE A 552 39.24 -20.18 15.62
CA PHE A 552 37.83 -20.42 15.93
C PHE A 552 37.08 -21.16 14.80
N LEU A 553 37.59 -21.10 13.57
CA LEU A 553 37.06 -21.79 12.39
C LEU A 553 37.75 -23.13 12.09
N ARG A 554 38.81 -23.48 12.83
CA ARG A 554 39.37 -24.83 12.93
C ARG A 554 38.72 -25.55 14.11
#